data_AF-A0A4Q6AJF0-F1
#
_entry.id   AF-A0A4Q6AJF0-F1
#
_cell.length_a   1.000
_cell.length_b   1.000
_cell.length_c   1.000
_cell.angle_alpha   90.00
_cell.angle_beta   90.00
_cell.angle_gamma   90.00
#
_symmetry.space_group_name_H-M   'P 1'
#
loop_
_entity.id
_entity.type
_entity.pdbx_description
1 polymer ?
#
loop_
_entity_poly.entity_id
_entity_poly.type
_entity_poly.pdbx_seq_one_letter_code
_entity_poly.pdbx_strand_id
1 'polypeptide(L)'
;MKPALRLMSLCFSALFPLFILAQRPEVEILTTGTKTSLRGLSVVNDNILWVSGSGGVVGRSSNGGKTWKWVTVPGFEKTEFR
;
A
#
# COMPACT_ATOMS: atom_id res chain seq x y z
N MET A 1 50.87 -8.65 -10.79
CA MET A 1 49.61 -8.12 -10.24
C MET A 1 49.80 -7.85 -8.75
N LYS A 2 49.65 -6.60 -8.32
CA LYS A 2 50.13 -6.10 -7.02
C LYS A 2 49.26 -6.61 -5.85
N PRO A 3 49.84 -6.98 -4.69
CA PRO A 3 49.10 -7.48 -3.52
C PRO A 3 48.06 -6.49 -2.99
N ALA A 4 48.27 -5.19 -3.21
CA ALA A 4 47.31 -4.13 -2.92
C ALA A 4 45.95 -4.32 -3.63
N LEU A 5 45.93 -4.87 -4.86
CA LEU A 5 44.69 -5.11 -5.61
C LEU A 5 43.89 -6.29 -5.04
N ARG A 6 44.58 -7.30 -4.47
CA ARG A 6 43.92 -8.44 -3.79
C ARG A 6 43.31 -8.03 -2.46
N LEU A 7 44.01 -7.19 -1.69
CA LEU A 7 43.52 -6.67 -0.41
C LEU A 7 42.28 -5.78 -0.60
N MET A 8 42.29 -4.93 -1.63
CA MET A 8 41.16 -4.05 -1.95
C MET A 8 39.92 -4.84 -2.41
N SER A 9 40.13 -5.94 -3.14
CA SER A 9 39.04 -6.85 -3.55
C SER A 9 38.45 -7.66 -2.40
N LEU A 10 39.23 -7.99 -1.36
CA LEU A 10 38.75 -8.65 -0.13
C LEU A 10 37.92 -7.70 0.75
N CYS A 11 38.27 -6.42 0.82
CA CYS A 11 37.47 -5.44 1.54
C CYS A 11 36.11 -5.19 0.86
N PHE A 12 36.07 -5.18 -0.48
CA PHE A 12 34.84 -4.97 -1.24
C PHE A 12 33.84 -6.12 -1.10
N SER A 13 34.33 -7.37 -1.01
CA SER A 13 33.49 -8.56 -0.78
C SER A 13 33.05 -8.73 0.67
N ALA A 14 33.85 -8.28 1.65
CA ALA A 14 33.48 -8.32 3.07
C ALA A 14 32.44 -7.27 3.50
N LEU A 15 32.30 -6.17 2.74
CA LEU A 15 31.31 -5.11 2.99
C LEU A 15 29.99 -5.31 2.21
N PHE A 16 29.98 -6.20 1.22
CA PHE A 16 28.80 -6.50 0.41
C PHE A 16 27.61 -7.14 1.17
N PRO A 17 27.80 -7.99 2.21
CA PRO A 17 26.66 -8.60 2.91
C PRO A 17 25.89 -7.62 3.81
N LEU A 18 26.40 -6.40 4.05
CA LEU A 18 25.67 -5.36 4.80
C LEU A 18 24.58 -4.66 3.98
N PHE A 19 24.60 -4.81 2.65
CA PHE A 19 23.58 -4.24 1.75
C PHE A 19 22.40 -5.18 1.49
N ILE A 20 22.38 -6.38 2.10
CA ILE A 20 21.26 -7.33 1.98
C ILE A 20 20.26 -7.12 3.14
N LEU A 21 20.03 -5.88 3.54
CA LEU A 21 18.82 -5.55 4.27
C LEU A 21 17.69 -5.49 3.24
N ALA A 22 17.02 -6.63 3.03
CA ALA A 22 15.75 -6.64 2.33
C ALA A 22 14.84 -5.54 2.91
N GLN A 23 14.18 -4.77 2.05
CA GLN A 23 13.22 -3.76 2.49
C GLN A 23 12.18 -4.45 3.37
N ARG A 24 11.95 -3.92 4.57
CA ARG A 24 10.89 -4.39 5.47
C ARG A 24 9.64 -3.58 5.15
N PRO A 25 8.68 -4.11 4.38
CA PRO A 25 7.43 -3.40 4.17
C PRO A 25 6.75 -3.23 5.53
N GLU A 26 6.44 -1.98 5.88
CA GLU A 26 5.65 -1.65 7.06
C GLU A 26 4.20 -1.43 6.63
N VAL A 27 3.27 -2.00 7.39
CA VAL A 27 1.84 -1.78 7.18
C VAL A 27 1.41 -0.62 8.07
N GLU A 28 1.12 0.52 7.47
CA GLU A 28 0.53 1.66 8.17
C GLU A 28 -1.01 1.55 8.18
N ILE A 29 -1.61 1.64 9.35
CA ILE A 29 -3.07 1.73 9.48
C ILE A 29 -3.49 3.19 9.28
N LEU A 30 -4.02 3.51 8.10
CA LEU A 30 -4.45 4.88 7.77
C LEU A 30 -5.82 5.26 8.34
N THR A 31 -6.77 4.33 8.36
CA THR A 31 -8.15 4.57 8.81
C THR A 31 -8.78 3.29 9.36
N THR A 32 -9.73 3.43 10.28
CA THR A 32 -10.49 2.33 10.87
C THR A 32 -11.98 2.70 11.02
N GLY A 33 -12.83 1.73 11.38
CA GLY A 33 -14.19 2.01 11.86
C GLY A 33 -15.29 2.17 10.81
N THR A 34 -15.03 1.89 9.53
CA THR A 34 -16.09 1.92 8.51
C THR A 34 -17.01 0.70 8.64
N LYS A 35 -18.32 0.91 8.78
CA LYS A 35 -19.33 -0.16 8.91
C LYS A 35 -19.72 -0.78 7.56
N THR A 36 -18.74 -1.13 6.73
CA THR A 36 -18.95 -1.86 5.47
C THR A 36 -17.81 -2.84 5.23
N SER A 37 -18.12 -4.02 4.71
CA SER A 37 -17.13 -4.95 4.19
C SER A 37 -16.66 -4.44 2.83
N LEU A 38 -15.41 -4.00 2.73
CA LEU A 38 -14.80 -3.57 1.47
C LEU A 38 -14.47 -4.80 0.61
N ARG A 39 -14.90 -4.78 -0.64
CA ARG A 39 -14.80 -5.92 -1.58
C ARG A 39 -14.17 -5.50 -2.92
N GLY A 40 -14.40 -4.26 -3.35
CA GLY A 40 -13.76 -3.67 -4.53
C GLY A 40 -12.78 -2.55 -4.15
N LEU A 41 -11.69 -2.44 -4.89
CA LEU A 41 -10.67 -1.39 -4.78
C LEU A 41 -10.20 -0.95 -6.18
N SER A 42 -10.16 0.36 -6.42
CA SER A 42 -9.58 0.95 -7.62
C SER A 42 -8.68 2.13 -7.24
N VAL A 43 -7.42 2.07 -7.67
CA VAL A 43 -6.43 3.13 -7.44
C VAL A 43 -6.23 3.88 -8.75
N VAL A 44 -6.63 5.15 -8.79
CA VAL A 44 -6.54 5.98 -10.00
C VAL A 44 -5.15 6.61 -10.11
N ASN A 45 -4.62 7.08 -8.98
CA ASN A 45 -3.25 7.58 -8.82
C ASN A 45 -2.89 7.59 -7.31
N ASP A 46 -1.71 8.09 -6.96
CA ASP A 46 -1.19 8.14 -5.58
C ASP A 46 -2.14 8.82 -4.57
N ASN A 47 -3.03 9.68 -5.03
CA ASN A 47 -3.95 10.43 -4.17
C ASN A 47 -5.39 9.94 -4.25
N ILE A 48 -5.85 9.48 -5.42
CA ILE A 48 -7.26 9.18 -5.67
C ILE A 48 -7.51 7.68 -5.64
N LEU A 49 -8.36 7.26 -4.69
CA LEU A 49 -8.74 5.86 -4.48
C LEU A 49 -10.25 5.73 -4.35
N TRP A 50 -10.78 4.63 -4.86
CA TRP A 50 -12.17 4.23 -4.72
C TRP A 50 -12.26 2.84 -4.11
N VAL A 51 -13.23 2.67 -3.20
CA VAL A 51 -13.59 1.36 -2.66
C VAL A 51 -15.10 1.18 -2.71
N SER A 52 -15.55 -0.05 -2.78
CA SER A 52 -16.97 -0.41 -2.74
C SER A 52 -17.17 -1.68 -1.92
N GLY A 53 -18.36 -1.84 -1.37
CA GLY A 53 -18.61 -2.92 -0.43
C GLY A 53 -20.07 -3.21 -0.17
N SER A 54 -20.30 -3.83 0.99
CA SER A 54 -21.62 -4.22 1.47
C SER A 54 -22.56 -3.02 1.68
N GLY A 55 -23.86 -3.26 1.51
CA GLY A 55 -24.91 -2.26 1.76
C GLY A 55 -24.89 -1.07 0.80
N GLY A 56 -24.47 -1.28 -0.45
CA GLY A 56 -24.42 -0.25 -1.49
C GLY A 56 -23.40 0.85 -1.23
N VAL A 57 -22.42 0.62 -0.35
CA VAL A 57 -21.49 1.66 0.09
C VAL A 57 -20.35 1.82 -0.91
N VAL A 58 -20.05 3.07 -1.24
CA VAL A 58 -18.88 3.50 -2.01
C VAL A 58 -18.09 4.55 -1.21
N GLY A 59 -16.78 4.39 -1.17
CA GLY A 59 -15.85 5.33 -0.55
C GLY A 59 -14.89 5.93 -1.57
N ARG A 60 -14.60 7.22 -1.43
CA ARG A 60 -13.54 7.90 -2.20
C ARG A 60 -12.55 8.59 -1.29
N SER A 61 -11.26 8.37 -1.53
CA SER A 61 -10.17 9.18 -0.98
C SER A 61 -9.55 10.05 -2.07
N SER A 62 -9.02 11.21 -1.68
CA SER A 62 -8.26 12.13 -2.55
C SER A 62 -6.92 12.55 -1.93
N ASN A 63 -6.44 11.78 -0.94
CA ASN A 63 -5.18 12.02 -0.22
C ASN A 63 -4.47 10.71 0.19
N GLY A 64 -4.52 9.70 -0.68
CA GLY A 64 -3.76 8.46 -0.47
C GLY A 64 -4.37 7.54 0.59
N GLY A 65 -5.68 7.63 0.84
CA GLY A 65 -6.38 6.77 1.80
C GLY A 65 -6.39 7.29 3.24
N LYS A 66 -5.82 8.48 3.50
CA LYS A 66 -5.80 9.10 4.84
C LYS A 66 -7.18 9.55 5.29
N THR A 67 -7.99 10.09 4.39
CA THR A 67 -9.40 10.43 4.67
C THR A 67 -10.32 10.00 3.53
N TRP A 68 -11.59 9.80 3.87
CA TRP A 68 -12.59 9.20 2.98
C TRP A 68 -13.91 9.96 3.02
N LYS A 69 -14.54 10.08 1.85
CA LYS A 69 -15.94 10.45 1.71
C LYS A 69 -16.73 9.19 1.38
N TRP A 70 -17.75 8.92 2.17
CA TRP A 70 -18.58 7.72 2.07
C TRP A 70 -19.97 8.08 1.58
N VAL A 71 -20.54 7.26 0.70
CA VAL A 71 -21.92 7.36 0.25
C VAL A 71 -22.53 5.96 0.20
N THR A 72 -23.82 5.85 0.49
CA THR A 72 -24.62 4.73 0.00
C THR A 72 -25.25 5.15 -1.31
N VAL A 73 -25.07 4.37 -2.37
CA VAL A 73 -25.62 4.68 -3.69
C VAL A 73 -27.14 4.53 -3.63
N PRO A 74 -27.92 5.59 -3.95
CA PRO A 74 -29.38 5.53 -3.87
C PRO A 74 -29.95 4.41 -4.74
N GLY A 75 -30.81 3.57 -4.15
CA GLY A 75 -31.41 2.41 -4.82
C GLY A 75 -30.57 1.13 -4.79
N PHE A 76 -29.38 1.16 -4.18
CA PHE A 76 -28.47 0.03 -4.06
C PHE A 76 -28.19 -0.34 -2.60
N GLU A 77 -29.02 0.07 -1.65
CA GLU A 77 -28.81 -0.11 -0.20
C GLU A 77 -28.69 -1.58 0.22
N LYS A 78 -29.17 -2.52 -0.62
CA LYS A 78 -29.08 -3.97 -0.41
C LYS A 78 -28.00 -4.65 -1.27
N THR A 79 -27.30 -3.90 -2.10
CA THR A 79 -26.32 -4.43 -3.05
C THR A 79 -24.99 -4.68 -2.37
N GLU A 80 -24.38 -5.81 -2.70
CA GLU A 80 -23.02 -6.16 -2.29
C GLU A 80 -22.09 -5.92 -3.49
N PHE A 81 -21.57 -4.69 -3.63
CA PHE A 81 -20.62 -4.38 -4.70
C PHE A 81 -19.34 -5.18 -4.52
N ARG A 82 -18.86 -5.83 -5.59
CA ARG A 82 -17.70 -6.73 -5.60
C ARG A 82 -16.75 -6.33 -6.72
#